data_AF-A0A925X3F0-F1
#
_entry.id   AF-A0A925X3F0-F1
#
_cell.length_a   1.000
_cell.length_b   1.000
_cell.length_c   1.000
_cell.angle_alpha   90.00
_cell.angle_beta   90.00
_cell.angle_gamma   90.00
#
_symmetry.space_group_name_H-M   'P 1'
#
loop_
_entity.id
_entity.type
_entity.pdbx_description
1 polymer ?
#
loop_
_entity_poly.entity_id
_entity_poly.type
_entity_poly.pdbx_seq_one_letter_code
_entity_poly.pdbx_strand_id
1 'polypeptide(L)'
;MNVWVLKEPTLRHLSPAIFIAAAVGLSAGTSAQVPLNDLGTGLYLNQYQGGLYPGGVNTMAAAQLSAAMSRSANMQPLNTSGQPDANGKFVLMSVGMSNTSQEWCGNDSSLISQPYSLMGQAAVHPAVDHSRMVIFNGARGGQTAGTWDQTTDANYARVQTDLTSAGLSEAQVRGAWLKVANANPTTSLPAANSDANHLVQQMGNIVRTMKQRYTNLEMVFVSSRIYAGYATTTLNPEPYAYESGFAVKRLIAAQINQMNGGGIDPLAG
;
A
#
# COMPACT_ATOMS: atom_id res chain seq x y z
N MET A 1 14.29 3.21 -6.09
CA MET A 1 13.05 3.84 -5.61
C MET A 1 12.78 3.30 -4.22
N ASN A 2 12.24 4.10 -3.30
CA ASN A 2 12.04 3.66 -1.92
C ASN A 2 10.58 3.33 -1.62
N VAL A 3 10.37 2.26 -0.85
CA VAL A 3 9.14 1.59 -0.45
C VAL A 3 9.01 1.72 1.07
N TRP A 4 7.87 2.23 1.56
CA TRP A 4 7.69 2.63 2.97
C TRP A 4 6.39 2.06 3.54
N VAL A 5 6.31 1.61 4.79
CA VAL A 5 5.01 1.29 5.43
C VAL A 5 4.41 2.53 6.08
N LEU A 6 3.13 2.80 5.84
CA LEU A 6 2.34 3.69 6.69
C LEU A 6 1.75 2.88 7.85
N LYS A 7 2.01 3.33 9.08
CA LYS A 7 1.36 2.79 10.28
C LYS A 7 -0.11 3.18 10.26
N GLU A 8 -1.03 2.22 10.32
CA GLU A 8 -2.46 2.53 10.43
C GLU A 8 -2.73 3.30 11.75
N PRO A 9 -3.61 4.31 11.74
CA PRO A 9 -3.97 5.02 12.96
C PRO A 9 -4.72 4.07 13.91
N THR A 10 -4.21 3.94 15.13
CA THR A 10 -4.90 3.23 16.22
C THR A 10 -6.20 3.98 16.55
N LEU A 11 -7.35 3.37 16.26
CA LEU A 11 -8.64 3.84 16.79
C LEU A 11 -8.61 3.74 18.32
N ARG A 12 -8.56 4.88 19.02
CA ARG A 12 -8.75 4.95 20.48
C ARG A 12 -10.07 5.66 20.80
N HIS A 13 -10.81 5.04 21.72
CA HIS A 13 -11.95 5.52 22.50
C HIS A 13 -13.36 5.37 21.91
N LEU A 14 -14.06 4.31 22.35
CA LEU A 14 -15.45 4.39 22.82
C LEU A 14 -15.59 3.51 24.09
N SER A 15 -16.16 4.08 25.15
CA SER A 15 -16.45 3.42 26.42
C SER A 15 -17.44 2.24 26.25
N PRO A 16 -17.38 1.20 27.10
CA PRO A 16 -18.24 0.03 26.95
C PRO A 16 -19.64 0.31 27.51
N ALA A 17 -20.64 0.36 26.63
CA ALA A 17 -22.02 0.09 27.03
C ALA A 17 -22.21 -1.44 27.01
N ILE A 18 -22.44 -2.02 28.19
CA ILE A 18 -22.71 -3.45 28.36
C ILE A 18 -24.09 -3.74 27.77
N PHE A 19 -24.12 -4.51 26.68
CA PHE A 19 -25.29 -5.25 26.24
C PHE A 19 -24.97 -6.74 26.30
N ILE A 20 -25.62 -7.46 27.21
CA ILE A 20 -25.59 -8.93 27.23
C ILE A 20 -26.57 -9.40 26.16
N ALA A 21 -26.04 -9.87 25.03
CA ALA A 21 -26.77 -10.68 24.07
C ALA A 21 -26.14 -12.07 24.06
N ALA A 22 -26.92 -13.10 24.35
CA ALA A 22 -26.49 -14.48 24.31
C ALA A 22 -26.07 -14.86 22.88
N ALA A 23 -24.78 -15.11 22.68
CA ALA A 23 -24.24 -15.59 21.41
C ALA A 23 -24.55 -17.07 21.25
N VAL A 24 -25.43 -17.40 20.31
CA VAL A 24 -25.57 -18.75 19.77
C VAL A 24 -24.30 -19.04 18.97
N GLY A 25 -23.57 -20.07 19.36
CA GLY A 25 -22.28 -20.41 18.76
C GLY A 25 -22.41 -20.78 17.29
N LEU A 26 -21.78 -19.98 16.43
CA LEU A 26 -21.35 -20.36 15.09
C LEU A 26 -19.83 -20.45 15.13
N SER A 27 -19.32 -21.69 15.15
CA SER A 27 -17.91 -22.00 15.07
C SER A 27 -17.37 -21.70 13.68
N ALA A 28 -16.84 -20.49 13.48
CA ALA A 28 -15.79 -20.24 12.51
C ALA A 28 -14.49 -20.06 13.31
N GLY A 29 -13.73 -21.15 13.45
CA GLY A 29 -12.43 -21.13 14.13
C GLY A 29 -11.42 -20.35 13.30
N THR A 30 -11.46 -19.02 13.35
CA THR A 30 -10.32 -18.20 12.92
C THR A 30 -9.36 -18.14 14.10
N SER A 31 -8.21 -18.82 14.02
CA SER A 31 -7.09 -18.45 14.88
C SER A 31 -6.80 -16.97 14.61
N ALA A 32 -7.12 -16.08 15.54
CA ALA A 32 -6.78 -14.67 15.40
C ALA A 32 -5.25 -14.60 15.31
N GLN A 33 -4.73 -14.42 14.09
CA GLN A 33 -3.30 -14.24 13.89
C GLN A 33 -2.92 -12.96 14.62
N VAL A 34 -1.83 -13.02 15.40
CA VAL A 34 -1.30 -11.84 16.08
C VAL A 34 -0.92 -10.83 14.99
N PRO A 35 -1.42 -9.57 15.02
CA PRO A 35 -1.07 -8.58 14.02
C PRO A 35 0.44 -8.50 13.81
N LEU A 36 0.89 -8.30 12.57
CA LEU A 36 2.31 -8.41 12.24
C LEU A 36 3.17 -7.48 13.11
N ASN A 37 2.71 -6.26 13.37
CA ASN A 37 3.38 -5.31 14.25
C ASN A 37 3.41 -5.76 15.71
N ASP A 38 2.41 -6.49 16.19
CA ASP A 38 2.34 -6.97 17.56
C ASP A 38 3.11 -8.29 17.74
N LEU A 39 3.27 -9.07 16.67
CA LEU A 39 4.09 -10.27 16.66
C LEU A 39 5.57 -9.93 16.93
N GLY A 40 6.06 -8.77 16.48
CA GLY A 40 7.39 -8.26 16.80
C GLY A 40 8.51 -9.26 16.47
N THR A 41 9.30 -9.64 17.47
CA THR A 41 10.38 -10.65 17.30
C THR A 41 9.87 -12.10 17.28
N GLY A 42 8.59 -12.33 17.53
CA GLY A 42 7.94 -13.64 17.43
C GLY A 42 7.85 -14.16 15.99
N LEU A 43 7.48 -15.44 15.85
CA LEU A 43 7.47 -16.15 14.57
C LEU A 43 6.05 -16.63 14.20
N TYR A 44 5.65 -16.37 12.97
CA TYR A 44 4.54 -17.04 12.30
C TYR A 44 5.05 -18.34 11.67
N LEU A 45 4.31 -19.45 11.86
CA LEU A 45 4.68 -20.79 11.40
C LEU A 45 6.08 -21.25 11.82
N ASN A 46 6.59 -20.74 12.96
CA ASN A 46 7.96 -20.95 13.45
C ASN A 46 9.06 -20.60 12.43
N GLN A 47 8.75 -19.77 11.41
CA GLN A 47 9.67 -19.46 10.32
C GLN A 47 9.73 -17.96 10.00
N TYR A 48 8.60 -17.25 10.08
CA TYR A 48 8.51 -15.87 9.60
C TYR A 48 8.42 -14.88 10.75
N GLN A 49 9.48 -14.10 10.97
CA GLN A 49 9.51 -13.08 12.01
C GLN A 49 8.48 -11.98 11.77
N GLY A 50 7.78 -11.55 12.82
CA GLY A 50 6.89 -10.38 12.83
C GLY A 50 7.59 -9.03 12.72
N GLY A 51 6.89 -7.94 13.00
CA GLY A 51 7.36 -6.57 12.86
C GLY A 51 7.30 -6.06 11.42
N LEU A 52 7.07 -4.75 11.25
CA LEU A 52 6.96 -4.11 9.93
C LEU A 52 8.30 -4.04 9.17
N TYR A 53 9.42 -4.08 9.89
CA TYR A 53 10.78 -3.98 9.36
C TYR A 53 11.65 -5.17 9.80
N PRO A 54 12.81 -5.42 9.13
CA PRO A 54 13.77 -6.43 9.55
C PRO A 54 14.15 -6.29 11.03
N GLY A 55 14.33 -7.42 11.72
CA GLY A 55 14.66 -7.47 13.15
C GLY A 55 13.46 -7.45 14.10
N GLY A 56 12.23 -7.57 13.59
CA GLY A 56 11.04 -7.64 14.45
C GLY A 56 10.57 -6.30 14.99
N VAL A 57 10.94 -5.20 14.33
CA VAL A 57 10.67 -3.83 14.79
C VAL A 57 9.63 -3.14 13.92
N ASN A 58 8.95 -2.14 14.50
CA ASN A 58 7.92 -1.34 13.82
C ASN A 58 8.37 0.08 13.52
N THR A 59 9.65 0.35 13.70
CA THR A 59 10.29 1.63 13.43
C THR A 59 11.28 1.47 12.29
N MET A 60 11.16 2.34 11.29
CA MET A 60 12.09 2.38 10.17
C MET A 60 13.52 2.67 10.67
N ALA A 61 14.52 2.01 10.07
CA ALA A 61 15.91 2.26 10.41
C ALA A 61 16.31 3.73 10.12
N ALA A 62 17.18 4.31 10.95
CA ALA A 62 17.54 5.73 10.87
C ALA A 62 18.12 6.14 9.50
N ALA A 63 18.97 5.30 8.90
CA ALA A 63 19.53 5.57 7.57
C ALA A 63 18.44 5.66 6.49
N GLN A 64 17.43 4.80 6.58
CA GLN A 64 16.29 4.81 5.67
C GLN A 64 15.39 6.02 5.88
N LEU A 65 15.07 6.35 7.13
CA LEU A 65 14.29 7.53 7.46
C LEU A 65 14.99 8.81 6.99
N SER A 66 16.31 8.91 7.21
CA SER A 66 17.13 10.03 6.72
C SER A 66 17.08 10.14 5.19
N ALA A 67 17.18 9.02 4.47
CA ALA A 67 17.04 9.01 3.02
C ALA A 67 15.63 9.44 2.56
N ALA A 68 14.57 9.04 3.28
CA ALA A 68 13.20 9.46 3.01
C ALA A 68 13.02 10.97 3.19
N MET A 69 13.51 11.50 4.32
CA MET A 69 13.42 12.92 4.66
C MET A 69 14.22 13.78 3.68
N SER A 70 15.43 13.35 3.32
CA SER A 70 16.26 14.05 2.33
C SER A 70 15.58 14.13 0.96
N ARG A 71 14.95 13.05 0.49
CA ARG A 71 14.14 13.07 -0.75
C ARG A 71 12.96 14.01 -0.62
N SER A 72 12.17 13.84 0.45
CA SER A 72 10.97 14.65 0.71
C SER A 72 11.27 16.16 0.74
N ALA A 73 12.37 16.56 1.39
CA ALA A 73 12.79 17.95 1.49
C ALA A 73 13.16 18.59 0.14
N ASN A 74 13.52 17.79 -0.85
CA ASN A 74 13.91 18.25 -2.19
C ASN A 74 12.76 18.16 -3.21
N MET A 75 11.55 17.75 -2.79
CA MET A 75 10.41 17.64 -3.69
C MET A 75 9.81 19.01 -4.00
N GLN A 76 9.96 19.45 -5.24
CA GLN A 76 9.32 20.66 -5.77
C GLN A 76 8.05 20.32 -6.56
N PRO A 77 7.02 21.16 -6.63
CA PRO A 77 5.90 20.94 -7.54
C PRO A 77 6.36 20.94 -9.00
N LEU A 78 5.65 20.23 -9.87
CA LEU A 78 6.00 20.09 -11.29
C LEU A 78 4.87 20.58 -12.19
N ASN A 79 5.21 21.15 -13.34
CA ASN A 79 4.25 21.38 -14.41
C ASN A 79 3.89 20.07 -15.13
N THR A 80 2.96 20.11 -16.08
CA THR A 80 2.49 18.92 -16.82
C THR A 80 3.57 18.28 -17.71
N SER A 81 4.65 19.00 -18.02
CA SER A 81 5.84 18.47 -18.71
C SER A 81 6.86 17.83 -17.75
N GLY A 82 6.56 17.78 -16.45
CA GLY A 82 7.42 17.20 -15.43
C GLY A 82 8.61 18.07 -15.01
N GLN A 83 8.60 19.36 -15.36
CA GLN A 83 9.66 20.29 -14.97
C GLN A 83 9.28 21.03 -13.68
N PRO A 84 10.26 21.37 -12.81
CA PRO A 84 10.00 22.17 -11.62
C PRO A 84 9.27 23.47 -11.93
N ASP A 85 8.21 23.73 -11.18
CA ASP A 85 7.38 24.93 -11.31
C ASP A 85 6.79 25.29 -9.94
N ALA A 86 7.01 26.52 -9.49
CA ALA A 86 6.46 27.00 -8.22
C ALA A 86 4.92 26.97 -8.17
N ASN A 87 4.27 27.09 -9.33
CA ASN A 87 2.82 26.99 -9.51
C ASN A 87 2.37 25.60 -9.97
N GLY A 88 3.32 24.65 -10.09
CA GLY A 88 3.06 23.29 -10.49
C GLY A 88 2.30 22.49 -9.43
N LYS A 89 2.15 21.20 -9.70
CA LYS A 89 1.47 20.25 -8.83
C LYS A 89 2.41 19.14 -8.36
N PHE A 90 2.11 18.66 -7.16
CA PHE A 90 2.67 17.46 -6.56
C PHE A 90 1.54 16.43 -6.49
N VAL A 91 1.58 15.40 -7.33
CA VAL A 91 0.55 14.35 -7.30
C VAL A 91 1.00 13.21 -6.39
N LEU A 92 0.20 12.95 -5.36
CA LEU A 92 0.25 11.74 -4.52
C LEU A 92 -0.91 10.84 -4.93
N MET A 93 -0.62 9.61 -5.37
CA MET A 93 -1.63 8.75 -5.98
C MET A 93 -1.75 7.37 -5.36
N SER A 94 -2.96 6.84 -5.24
CA SER A 94 -3.15 5.41 -4.90
C SER A 94 -2.96 4.51 -6.12
N VAL A 95 -2.37 3.34 -5.91
CA VAL A 95 -2.24 2.25 -6.90
C VAL A 95 -2.74 0.97 -6.25
N GLY A 96 -3.74 0.32 -6.83
CA GLY A 96 -4.26 -0.90 -6.23
C GLY A 96 -5.68 -1.31 -6.58
N MET A 97 -6.20 -2.20 -5.74
CA MET A 97 -7.49 -2.87 -5.84
C MET A 97 -8.64 -2.07 -5.18
N SER A 98 -9.83 -2.68 -5.07
CA SER A 98 -11.02 -2.08 -4.43
C SER A 98 -10.74 -1.55 -3.03
N ASN A 99 -10.11 -2.33 -2.14
CA ASN A 99 -9.82 -1.88 -0.77
C ASN A 99 -9.02 -0.58 -0.76
N THR A 100 -8.05 -0.45 -1.67
CA THR A 100 -7.26 0.77 -1.81
C THR A 100 -8.11 1.95 -2.25
N SER A 101 -8.98 1.76 -3.25
CA SER A 101 -9.91 2.79 -3.73
C SER A 101 -10.91 3.20 -2.65
N GLN A 102 -11.43 2.23 -1.89
CA GLN A 102 -12.37 2.42 -0.79
C GLN A 102 -11.73 3.18 0.39
N GLU A 103 -10.50 2.85 0.76
CA GLU A 103 -9.78 3.60 1.80
C GLU A 103 -9.46 5.03 1.36
N TRP A 104 -9.15 5.22 0.07
CA TRP A 104 -8.82 6.54 -0.48
C TRP A 104 -10.04 7.44 -0.67
N CYS A 105 -11.10 6.91 -1.26
CA CYS A 105 -12.22 7.69 -1.77
C CYS A 105 -13.58 7.29 -1.15
N GLY A 106 -13.64 6.20 -0.38
CA GLY A 106 -14.88 5.68 0.20
C GLY A 106 -15.75 4.91 -0.80
N ASN A 107 -15.23 4.57 -1.98
CA ASN A 107 -15.94 3.84 -3.02
C ASN A 107 -14.95 3.14 -3.97
N ASP A 108 -15.45 2.35 -4.93
CA ASP A 108 -14.60 1.49 -5.77
C ASP A 108 -14.02 2.13 -7.03
N SER A 109 -14.51 3.28 -7.48
CA SER A 109 -14.17 3.75 -8.85
C SER A 109 -14.35 5.24 -9.12
N SER A 110 -14.76 6.04 -8.14
CA SER A 110 -15.02 7.47 -8.29
C SER A 110 -13.85 8.29 -7.78
N LEU A 111 -13.71 9.50 -8.32
CA LEU A 111 -12.89 10.57 -7.75
C LEU A 111 -13.68 11.41 -6.71
N ILE A 112 -14.99 11.19 -6.57
CA ILE A 112 -15.83 11.84 -5.57
C ILE A 112 -15.62 11.14 -4.22
N SER A 113 -14.92 11.83 -3.31
CA SER A 113 -14.49 11.27 -2.03
C SER A 113 -15.53 11.42 -0.94
N GLN A 114 -15.69 10.38 -0.11
CA GLN A 114 -16.48 10.44 1.10
C GLN A 114 -15.70 11.14 2.24
N PRO A 115 -16.35 11.90 3.14
CA PRO A 115 -15.64 12.63 4.20
C PRO A 115 -14.78 11.75 5.13
N TYR A 116 -15.14 10.48 5.31
CA TYR A 116 -14.40 9.55 6.16
C TYR A 116 -13.16 8.96 5.46
N SER A 117 -13.07 9.03 4.13
CA SER A 117 -11.96 8.45 3.37
C SER A 117 -10.69 9.30 3.50
N LEU A 118 -9.54 8.77 3.10
CA LEU A 118 -8.28 9.52 3.14
C LEU A 118 -8.39 10.86 2.38
N MET A 119 -8.92 10.84 1.16
CA MET A 119 -9.08 12.06 0.37
C MET A 119 -10.09 13.02 0.99
N GLY A 120 -11.19 12.53 1.57
CA GLY A 120 -12.17 13.38 2.26
C GLY A 120 -11.58 14.07 3.49
N GLN A 121 -10.82 13.34 4.30
CA GLN A 121 -10.12 13.91 5.45
C GLN A 121 -9.02 14.87 5.02
N ALA A 122 -8.23 14.49 4.01
CA ALA A 122 -7.12 15.31 3.53
C ALA A 122 -7.59 16.62 2.90
N ALA A 123 -8.76 16.64 2.24
CA ALA A 123 -9.34 17.84 1.63
C ALA A 123 -9.64 18.98 2.62
N VAL A 124 -9.75 18.68 3.91
CA VAL A 124 -9.99 19.69 4.96
C VAL A 124 -8.86 19.79 5.98
N HIS A 125 -7.83 18.94 5.88
CA HIS A 125 -6.77 18.88 6.88
C HIS A 125 -5.79 20.06 6.72
N PRO A 126 -5.50 20.84 7.77
CA PRO A 126 -4.69 22.05 7.67
C PRO A 126 -3.21 21.79 7.35
N ALA A 127 -2.72 20.58 7.58
CA ALA A 127 -1.34 20.20 7.23
C ALA A 127 -1.16 19.87 5.73
N VAL A 128 -2.24 19.79 4.95
CA VAL A 128 -2.17 19.53 3.51
C VAL A 128 -2.02 20.83 2.76
N ASP A 129 -1.07 20.89 1.83
CA ASP A 129 -0.95 22.02 0.91
C ASP A 129 -2.01 21.93 -0.19
N HIS A 130 -3.15 22.55 0.05
CA HIS A 130 -4.28 22.58 -0.88
C HIS A 130 -4.02 23.34 -2.19
N SER A 131 -2.92 24.08 -2.29
CA SER A 131 -2.58 24.85 -3.50
C SER A 131 -1.76 24.04 -4.49
N ARG A 132 -0.87 23.17 -4.00
CA ARG A 132 0.13 22.46 -4.81
C ARG A 132 -0.01 20.95 -4.74
N MET A 133 -0.51 20.38 -3.66
CA MET A 133 -0.70 18.94 -3.54
C MET A 133 -2.02 18.52 -4.17
N VAL A 134 -1.96 17.48 -5.00
CA VAL A 134 -3.13 16.78 -5.51
C VAL A 134 -3.08 15.35 -5.00
N ILE A 135 -4.14 14.93 -4.33
CA ILE A 135 -4.33 13.56 -3.89
C ILE A 135 -5.25 12.89 -4.90
N PHE A 136 -4.78 11.84 -5.54
CA PHE A 136 -5.45 11.25 -6.71
C PHE A 136 -5.74 9.75 -6.50
N ASN A 137 -7.00 9.34 -6.65
CA ASN A 137 -7.38 7.94 -6.56
C ASN A 137 -7.13 7.22 -7.90
N GLY A 138 -5.93 6.67 -8.09
CA GLY A 138 -5.62 5.79 -9.21
C GLY A 138 -6.12 4.35 -9.01
N ALA A 139 -6.48 3.93 -7.79
CA ALA A 139 -6.90 2.57 -7.51
C ALA A 139 -8.33 2.31 -7.97
N ARG A 140 -8.65 1.05 -8.30
CA ARG A 140 -9.98 0.70 -8.83
C ARG A 140 -10.44 -0.68 -8.39
N GLY A 141 -11.76 -0.81 -8.21
CA GLY A 141 -12.42 -2.09 -8.00
C GLY A 141 -12.20 -3.07 -9.14
N GLY A 142 -12.19 -4.36 -8.79
CA GLY A 142 -11.94 -5.46 -9.73
C GLY A 142 -10.49 -5.61 -10.21
N GLN A 143 -9.56 -4.79 -9.71
CA GLN A 143 -8.13 -4.90 -10.05
C GLN A 143 -7.38 -5.77 -9.03
N THR A 144 -6.29 -6.40 -9.46
CA THR A 144 -5.39 -7.24 -8.64
C THR A 144 -3.93 -6.86 -8.87
N ALA A 145 -2.99 -7.45 -8.13
CA ALA A 145 -1.56 -7.14 -8.27
C ALA A 145 -1.05 -7.32 -9.72
N GLY A 146 -1.43 -8.40 -10.40
CA GLY A 146 -1.02 -8.69 -11.78
C GLY A 146 -1.67 -7.82 -12.87
N THR A 147 -2.40 -6.76 -12.49
CA THR A 147 -2.96 -5.78 -13.44
C THR A 147 -2.27 -4.41 -13.33
N TRP A 148 -1.13 -4.38 -12.65
CA TRP A 148 -0.30 -3.20 -12.40
C TRP A 148 1.20 -3.50 -12.59
N ASP A 149 1.57 -4.72 -13.01
CA ASP A 149 2.95 -5.17 -13.02
C ASP A 149 3.67 -4.95 -14.37
N GLN A 150 2.96 -4.49 -15.39
CA GLN A 150 3.51 -4.14 -16.71
C GLN A 150 3.12 -2.72 -17.15
N THR A 151 4.02 -2.03 -17.87
CA THR A 151 3.78 -0.64 -18.34
C THR A 151 2.64 -0.52 -19.34
N THR A 152 2.25 -1.65 -19.94
CA THR A 152 1.14 -1.80 -20.90
C THR A 152 -0.18 -2.17 -20.25
N ASP A 153 -0.22 -2.38 -18.93
CA ASP A 153 -1.47 -2.75 -18.26
C ASP A 153 -2.52 -1.64 -18.40
N ALA A 154 -3.76 -2.05 -18.65
CA ALA A 154 -4.88 -1.15 -18.92
C ALA A 154 -5.14 -0.13 -17.79
N ASN A 155 -4.74 -0.45 -16.56
CA ASN A 155 -4.83 0.47 -15.44
C ASN A 155 -3.98 1.74 -15.63
N TYR A 156 -2.79 1.64 -16.22
CA TYR A 156 -1.94 2.80 -16.48
C TYR A 156 -2.54 3.70 -17.56
N ALA A 157 -3.07 3.11 -18.64
CA ALA A 157 -3.77 3.88 -19.68
C ALA A 157 -4.97 4.63 -19.12
N ARG A 158 -5.78 3.97 -18.28
CA ARG A 158 -6.91 4.61 -17.57
C ARG A 158 -6.44 5.76 -16.68
N VAL A 159 -5.44 5.52 -15.82
CA VAL A 159 -4.91 6.56 -14.92
C VAL A 159 -4.38 7.76 -15.71
N GLN A 160 -3.71 7.54 -16.83
CA GLN A 160 -3.24 8.61 -17.70
C GLN A 160 -4.39 9.45 -18.26
N THR A 161 -5.48 8.81 -18.73
CA THR A 161 -6.69 9.51 -19.17
C THR A 161 -7.31 10.31 -18.03
N ASP A 162 -7.50 9.70 -16.86
CA ASP A 162 -8.14 10.33 -15.71
C ASP A 162 -7.31 11.54 -15.20
N LEU A 163 -5.98 11.43 -15.18
CA LEU A 163 -5.08 12.55 -14.87
C LEU A 163 -5.22 13.68 -15.89
N THR A 164 -5.22 13.35 -17.18
CA THR A 164 -5.31 14.33 -18.27
C THR A 164 -6.63 15.10 -18.21
N SER A 165 -7.75 14.41 -17.94
CA SER A 165 -9.06 15.03 -17.73
C SER A 165 -9.09 15.97 -16.53
N ALA A 166 -8.23 15.76 -15.54
CA ALA A 166 -8.05 16.66 -14.39
C ALA A 166 -7.01 17.79 -14.64
N GLY A 167 -6.47 17.91 -15.86
CA GLY A 167 -5.42 18.89 -16.20
C GLY A 167 -4.05 18.54 -15.63
N LEU A 168 -3.82 17.27 -15.31
CA LEU A 168 -2.58 16.74 -14.73
C LEU A 168 -1.86 15.82 -15.73
N SER A 169 -0.65 15.39 -15.39
CA SER A 169 0.08 14.36 -16.13
C SER A 169 0.77 13.35 -15.22
N GLU A 170 1.08 12.18 -15.77
CA GLU A 170 1.89 11.16 -15.09
C GLU A 170 3.27 11.71 -14.66
N ALA A 171 3.79 12.72 -15.35
CA ALA A 171 5.05 13.36 -15.01
C ALA A 171 4.98 14.19 -13.71
N GLN A 172 3.78 14.51 -13.20
CA GLN A 172 3.59 15.21 -11.93
C GLN A 172 3.44 14.25 -10.73
N VAL A 173 3.41 12.93 -10.96
CA VAL A 173 3.34 11.92 -9.89
C VAL A 173 4.68 11.84 -9.18
N ARG A 174 4.67 12.18 -7.89
CA ARG A 174 5.87 12.24 -7.02
C ARG A 174 5.82 11.26 -5.87
N GLY A 175 4.62 10.90 -5.44
CA GLY A 175 4.37 9.88 -4.44
C GLY A 175 3.30 8.90 -4.90
N ALA A 176 3.41 7.64 -4.47
CA ALA A 176 2.36 6.66 -4.64
C ALA A 176 2.06 5.92 -3.33
N TRP A 177 0.83 5.44 -3.16
CA TRP A 177 0.46 4.44 -2.16
C TRP A 177 0.04 3.16 -2.87
N LEU A 178 0.85 2.11 -2.77
CA LEU A 178 0.59 0.79 -3.29
C LEU A 178 -0.11 -0.10 -2.23
N LYS A 179 -1.25 -0.67 -2.59
CA LYS A 179 -1.89 -1.72 -1.80
C LYS A 179 -2.61 -2.68 -2.75
N VAL A 180 -2.15 -3.92 -2.79
CA VAL A 180 -2.59 -4.93 -3.76
C VAL A 180 -2.71 -6.30 -3.11
N ALA A 181 -3.53 -7.15 -3.73
CA ALA A 181 -3.61 -8.57 -3.46
C ALA A 181 -4.10 -9.31 -4.72
N ASN A 182 -4.08 -10.64 -4.68
CA ASN A 182 -4.65 -11.49 -5.70
C ASN A 182 -5.99 -12.07 -5.25
N ALA A 183 -6.90 -12.25 -6.20
CA ALA A 183 -8.16 -12.94 -5.96
C ALA A 183 -7.94 -14.46 -5.90
N ASN A 184 -8.75 -15.15 -5.10
CA ASN A 184 -8.83 -16.61 -4.96
C ASN A 184 -7.47 -17.29 -4.73
N PRO A 185 -6.68 -16.84 -3.73
CA PRO A 185 -5.44 -17.52 -3.38
C PRO A 185 -5.70 -18.95 -2.91
N THR A 186 -4.74 -19.85 -3.11
CA THR A 186 -4.90 -21.29 -2.82
C THR A 186 -3.75 -21.89 -2.02
N THR A 187 -2.58 -21.26 -2.01
CA THR A 187 -1.35 -21.81 -1.41
C THR A 187 -0.80 -20.86 -0.35
N SER A 188 -0.89 -21.24 0.92
CA SER A 188 -0.38 -20.42 2.04
C SER A 188 1.11 -20.63 2.27
N LEU A 189 1.71 -19.76 3.08
CA LEU A 189 3.02 -20.05 3.67
C LEU A 189 2.96 -21.36 4.51
N PRO A 190 4.08 -22.12 4.64
CA PRO A 190 5.44 -21.80 4.21
C PRO A 190 5.79 -22.31 2.80
N ALA A 191 4.81 -22.71 1.99
CA ALA A 191 5.09 -23.27 0.67
C ALA A 191 5.92 -22.29 -0.19
N ALA A 192 6.92 -22.81 -0.91
CA ALA A 192 7.80 -21.98 -1.73
C ALA A 192 7.01 -21.21 -2.80
N ASN A 193 5.98 -21.84 -3.38
CA ASN A 193 5.03 -21.28 -4.34
C ASN A 193 3.79 -20.63 -3.69
N SER A 194 3.87 -20.23 -2.42
CA SER A 194 2.77 -19.54 -1.74
C SER A 194 2.35 -18.26 -2.44
N ASP A 195 1.07 -17.92 -2.31
CA ASP A 195 0.48 -16.68 -2.81
C ASP A 195 1.19 -15.44 -2.23
N ALA A 196 1.69 -15.52 -0.99
CA ALA A 196 2.49 -14.46 -0.40
C ALA A 196 3.83 -14.24 -1.14
N ASN A 197 4.56 -15.32 -1.48
CA ASN A 197 5.80 -15.22 -2.27
C ASN A 197 5.54 -14.73 -3.70
N HIS A 198 4.45 -15.18 -4.31
CA HIS A 198 4.03 -14.67 -5.62
C HIS A 198 3.71 -13.17 -5.56
N LEU A 199 3.02 -12.72 -4.51
CA LEU A 199 2.71 -11.31 -4.31
C LEU A 199 3.96 -10.45 -4.13
N VAL A 200 5.02 -10.95 -3.49
CA VAL A 200 6.33 -10.26 -3.39
C VAL A 200 6.88 -9.94 -4.78
N GLN A 201 6.88 -10.94 -5.68
CA GLN A 201 7.37 -10.78 -7.05
C GLN A 201 6.54 -9.74 -7.81
N GLN A 202 5.22 -9.83 -7.74
CA GLN A 202 4.34 -8.87 -8.39
C GLN A 202 4.53 -7.46 -7.85
N MET A 203 4.60 -7.27 -6.52
CA MET A 203 4.83 -5.94 -5.95
C MET A 203 6.17 -5.34 -6.37
N GLY A 204 7.22 -6.16 -6.48
CA GLY A 204 8.50 -5.73 -7.02
C GLY A 204 8.37 -5.26 -8.48
N ASN A 205 7.68 -6.02 -9.33
CA ASN A 205 7.40 -5.64 -10.71
C ASN A 205 6.58 -4.34 -10.77
N ILE A 206 5.51 -4.22 -9.97
CA ILE A 206 4.68 -3.01 -9.90
C ILE A 206 5.53 -1.79 -9.52
N VAL A 207 6.41 -1.89 -8.52
CA VAL A 207 7.30 -0.80 -8.10
C VAL A 207 8.23 -0.39 -9.26
N ARG A 208 8.83 -1.34 -9.98
CA ARG A 208 9.65 -1.03 -11.17
C ARG A 208 8.83 -0.40 -12.28
N THR A 209 7.64 -0.92 -12.56
CA THR A 209 6.72 -0.42 -13.59
C THR A 209 6.23 0.99 -13.26
N MET A 210 5.87 1.27 -12.01
CA MET A 210 5.55 2.62 -11.53
C MET A 210 6.72 3.58 -11.78
N LYS A 211 7.97 3.16 -11.56
CA LYS A 211 9.13 4.03 -11.82
C LYS A 211 9.34 4.33 -13.32
N GLN A 212 8.92 3.42 -14.20
CA GLN A 212 8.96 3.63 -15.65
C GLN A 212 7.83 4.56 -16.13
N ARG A 213 6.60 4.37 -15.60
CA ARG A 213 5.42 5.20 -15.96
C ARG A 213 5.48 6.60 -15.35
N TYR A 214 5.86 6.67 -14.08
CA TYR A 214 5.93 7.90 -13.29
C TYR A 214 7.40 8.28 -13.13
N THR A 215 7.98 8.89 -14.15
CA THR A 215 9.42 9.17 -14.24
C THR A 215 9.95 9.98 -13.04
N ASN A 216 9.13 10.90 -12.53
CA ASN A 216 9.43 11.76 -11.37
C ASN A 216 9.01 11.16 -10.01
N LEU A 217 8.57 9.89 -9.97
CA LEU A 217 8.22 9.22 -8.71
C LEU A 217 9.43 9.05 -7.80
N GLU A 218 9.27 9.47 -6.55
CA GLU A 218 10.34 9.46 -5.56
C GLU A 218 10.06 8.59 -4.34
N MET A 219 8.79 8.48 -3.94
CA MET A 219 8.37 7.71 -2.78
C MET A 219 7.17 6.82 -3.08
N VAL A 220 7.23 5.59 -2.58
CA VAL A 220 6.09 4.68 -2.57
C VAL A 220 5.82 4.26 -1.14
N PHE A 221 4.61 4.51 -0.67
CA PHE A 221 4.06 3.94 0.55
C PHE A 221 3.37 2.62 0.21
N VAL A 222 3.47 1.62 1.07
CA VAL A 222 2.94 0.28 0.86
C VAL A 222 2.24 -0.20 2.10
N SER A 223 1.05 -0.76 1.90
CA SER A 223 0.28 -1.40 2.96
C SER A 223 -0.12 -2.79 2.52
N SER A 224 -0.22 -3.69 3.48
CA SER A 224 -0.78 -5.02 3.26
C SER A 224 -2.28 -4.92 3.02
N ARG A 225 -2.88 -6.04 2.60
CA ARG A 225 -4.32 -6.18 2.66
C ARG A 225 -4.81 -6.05 4.10
N ILE A 226 -6.00 -5.47 4.27
CA ILE A 226 -6.67 -5.37 5.57
C ILE A 226 -7.12 -6.74 6.06
N TYR A 227 -7.43 -6.83 7.36
CA TYR A 227 -7.97 -8.03 7.99
C TYR A 227 -9.26 -8.50 7.29
N ALA A 228 -9.28 -9.77 6.88
CA ALA A 228 -10.37 -10.32 6.08
C ALA A 228 -11.42 -11.07 6.91
N GLY A 229 -11.26 -11.20 8.23
CA GLY A 229 -12.18 -12.00 9.05
C GLY A 229 -13.61 -11.47 9.17
N TYR A 230 -13.85 -10.20 8.78
CA TYR A 230 -15.20 -9.64 8.66
C TYR A 230 -15.75 -9.66 7.23
N ALA A 231 -14.99 -10.19 6.26
CA ALA A 231 -15.45 -10.26 4.88
C ALA A 231 -16.60 -11.27 4.73
N THR A 232 -17.61 -10.90 3.95
CA THR A 232 -18.75 -11.77 3.62
C THR A 232 -18.50 -12.62 2.37
N THR A 233 -17.36 -12.45 1.71
CA THR A 233 -16.95 -13.20 0.52
C THR A 233 -15.59 -13.85 0.74
N THR A 234 -15.29 -14.88 -0.04
CA THR A 234 -14.02 -15.62 0.01
C THR A 234 -13.01 -15.13 -1.03
N LEU A 235 -13.15 -13.88 -1.51
CA LEU A 235 -12.33 -13.37 -2.62
C LEU A 235 -10.82 -13.37 -2.31
N ASN A 236 -10.45 -13.08 -1.07
CA ASN A 236 -9.11 -13.27 -0.52
C ASN A 236 -9.33 -13.41 1.00
N PRO A 237 -9.43 -14.64 1.54
CA PRO A 237 -9.74 -14.84 2.95
C PRO A 237 -8.47 -14.86 3.81
N GLU A 238 -8.62 -14.99 5.13
CA GLU A 238 -7.50 -15.41 5.98
C GLU A 238 -7.13 -16.88 5.68
N PRO A 239 -5.84 -17.28 5.77
CA PRO A 239 -4.69 -16.49 6.23
C PRO A 239 -4.03 -15.64 5.14
N TYR A 240 -4.49 -15.71 3.89
CA TYR A 240 -3.82 -15.03 2.76
C TYR A 240 -3.79 -13.51 2.89
N ALA A 241 -4.85 -12.94 3.47
CA ALA A 241 -4.90 -11.51 3.79
C ALA A 241 -3.81 -11.14 4.80
N TYR A 242 -3.71 -11.87 5.92
CA TYR A 242 -2.63 -11.71 6.89
C TYR A 242 -1.24 -11.94 6.28
N GLU A 243 -1.08 -12.97 5.42
CA GLU A 243 0.19 -13.31 4.79
C GLU A 243 0.68 -12.24 3.78
N SER A 244 -0.22 -11.42 3.25
CA SER A 244 0.18 -10.23 2.47
C SER A 244 1.03 -9.24 3.28
N GLY A 245 0.91 -9.24 4.61
CA GLY A 245 1.80 -8.50 5.51
C GLY A 245 3.25 -8.95 5.41
N PHE A 246 3.51 -10.26 5.34
CA PHE A 246 4.86 -10.79 5.13
C PHE A 246 5.39 -10.47 3.74
N ALA A 247 4.51 -10.42 2.74
CA ALA A 247 4.90 -10.02 1.39
C ALA A 247 5.37 -8.55 1.35
N VAL A 248 4.63 -7.63 1.99
CA VAL A 248 5.04 -6.22 2.13
C VAL A 248 6.34 -6.09 2.91
N LYS A 249 6.45 -6.78 4.05
CA LYS A 249 7.67 -6.79 4.85
C LYS A 249 8.88 -7.24 4.03
N ARG A 250 8.74 -8.31 3.22
CA ARG A 250 9.83 -8.83 2.38
C ARG A 250 10.22 -7.86 1.27
N LEU A 251 9.26 -7.20 0.62
CA LEU A 251 9.54 -6.16 -0.38
C LEU A 251 10.40 -5.04 0.20
N ILE A 252 10.06 -4.59 1.41
CA ILE A 252 10.82 -3.54 2.10
C ILE A 252 12.20 -4.05 2.49
N ALA A 253 12.28 -5.24 3.09
CA ALA A 253 13.54 -5.88 3.45
C ALA A 253 14.50 -5.99 2.24
N ALA A 254 13.98 -6.40 1.08
CA ALA A 254 14.74 -6.49 -0.17
C ALA A 254 15.34 -5.14 -0.56
N GLN A 255 14.54 -4.06 -0.52
CA GLN A 255 15.03 -2.72 -0.82
C GLN A 255 16.06 -2.23 0.22
N ILE A 256 15.85 -2.49 1.52
CA ILE A 256 16.85 -2.16 2.56
C ILE A 256 18.18 -2.84 2.22
N ASN A 257 18.13 -4.14 1.95
CA ASN A 257 19.30 -4.95 1.68
C ASN A 257 20.04 -4.46 0.43
N GLN A 258 19.30 -4.20 -0.66
CA GLN A 258 19.88 -3.68 -1.90
C GLN A 258 20.55 -2.30 -1.70
N MET A 259 19.92 -1.40 -0.94
CA MET A 259 20.51 -0.10 -0.60
C MET A 259 21.80 -0.23 0.22
N ASN A 260 21.93 -1.30 1.00
CA ASN A 260 23.13 -1.62 1.78
C ASN A 260 24.17 -2.43 0.99
N GLY A 261 23.98 -2.63 -0.32
CA GLY A 261 24.91 -3.37 -1.18
C GLY A 261 24.74 -4.89 -1.17
N GLY A 262 23.67 -5.41 -0.56
CA GLY A 262 23.40 -6.86 -0.45
C GLY A 262 22.88 -7.53 -1.72
N GLY A 263 22.88 -6.84 -2.87
CA GLY A 263 22.41 -7.35 -4.16
C GLY A 263 20.89 -7.30 -4.33
N ILE A 264 20.43 -7.91 -5.42
CA ILE A 264 19.00 -8.00 -5.79
C ILE A 264 18.37 -9.19 -5.06
N ASP A 265 17.22 -8.98 -4.39
CA ASP A 265 16.45 -10.10 -3.80
C ASP A 265 15.84 -10.96 -4.92
N PRO A 266 15.98 -12.30 -4.87
CA PRO A 266 15.55 -13.15 -5.96
C PRO A 266 14.03 -13.26 -6.14
N LEU A 267 13.22 -12.88 -5.14
CA LEU A 267 11.76 -12.82 -5.28
C LEU A 267 11.29 -11.43 -5.65
N ALA A 268 11.73 -10.40 -4.92
CA ALA A 268 11.27 -9.03 -5.15
C ALA A 268 11.86 -8.44 -6.44
N GLY A 269 13.10 -8.80 -6.80
CA GLY A 269 13.84 -8.26 -7.94
C GLY A 269 14.37 -6.84 -7.74
#